data_AF-A0A9E4VZW9-F1
#
_entry.id   AF-A0A9E4VZW9-F1
#
_cell.length_a   1.000
_cell.length_b   1.000
_cell.length_c   1.000
_cell.angle_alpha   90.00
_cell.angle_beta   90.00
_cell.angle_gamma   90.00
#
_symmetry.space_group_name_H-M   'P 1'
#
loop_
_entity.id
_entity.type
_entity.pdbx_description
1 polymer ?
#
loop_
_entity_poly.entity_id
_entity_poly.type
_entity_poly.pdbx_seq_one_letter_code
_entity_poly.pdbx_strand_id
1 'polypeptide(L)'
;VRFTEVGLETGKLFGAVRQGLAKVPEVEVALIADLTRDFGPEQAIVTLAEINEARGCGIIGIGLGGSEQNFPPELFTHAYDRAREMGFRTTAHAGEAAGAESVWGAIRRLKAERIGHGVRSREDEALLDHLAESRIPLEMCPYSNVCTQVVDSIEQHPIKNYFDRGIMVTVNTDDPLMFGNTLSGEYRLLHERLGFSQDEVRQVILNGVEATWLPEDRKRELATEFTSDPAWVG
;
A
#
# COMPACT_ATOMS: atom_id res chain seq x y z
N VAL A 1 -16.45 -14.41 6.54
CA VAL A 1 -17.19 -15.32 5.62
C VAL A 1 -16.41 -15.36 4.33
N ARG A 2 -16.00 -16.55 3.85
CA ARG A 2 -15.35 -16.63 2.56
C ARG A 2 -16.41 -16.61 1.47
N PHE A 3 -16.18 -15.87 0.39
CA PHE A 3 -17.15 -15.79 -0.71
C PHE A 3 -17.41 -17.18 -1.34
N THR A 4 -16.39 -18.04 -1.34
CA THR A 4 -16.49 -19.44 -1.78
C THR A 4 -17.45 -20.27 -0.92
N GLU A 5 -17.59 -19.96 0.38
CA GLU A 5 -18.54 -20.66 1.27
C GLU A 5 -20.00 -20.33 0.97
N VAL A 6 -20.25 -19.23 0.25
CA VAL A 6 -21.59 -18.86 -0.22
C VAL A 6 -21.77 -19.08 -1.74
N GLY A 7 -20.88 -19.87 -2.35
CA GLY A 7 -20.98 -20.29 -3.75
C GLY A 7 -20.44 -19.29 -4.77
N LEU A 8 -19.69 -18.27 -4.35
CA LEU A 8 -19.05 -17.31 -5.26
C LEU A 8 -17.63 -17.77 -5.60
N GLU A 9 -17.33 -17.87 -6.89
CA GLU A 9 -16.01 -18.22 -7.40
C GLU A 9 -15.13 -16.97 -7.53
N THR A 10 -13.88 -17.06 -7.07
CA THR A 10 -12.91 -15.95 -7.09
C THR A 10 -12.75 -15.33 -8.48
N GLY A 11 -12.67 -16.14 -9.54
CA GLY A 11 -12.63 -15.63 -10.92
C GLY A 11 -13.86 -14.82 -11.35
N LYS A 12 -15.07 -15.24 -10.95
CA LYS A 12 -16.31 -14.49 -11.24
C LYS A 12 -16.36 -13.16 -10.50
N LEU A 13 -15.86 -13.12 -9.27
CA LEU A 13 -15.77 -11.90 -8.47
C LEU A 13 -14.84 -10.87 -9.16
N PHE A 14 -13.61 -11.28 -9.50
CA PHE A 14 -12.68 -10.39 -10.20
C PHE A 14 -13.17 -9.97 -11.58
N GLY A 15 -13.85 -10.87 -12.30
CA GLY A 15 -14.52 -10.55 -13.55
C GLY A 15 -15.57 -9.44 -13.39
N ALA A 16 -16.42 -9.54 -12.36
CA ALA A 16 -17.42 -8.52 -12.05
C ALA A 16 -16.79 -7.18 -11.65
N VAL A 17 -15.73 -7.20 -10.82
CA VAL A 17 -14.97 -5.99 -10.46
C VAL A 17 -14.41 -5.33 -11.71
N ARG A 18 -13.73 -6.08 -12.59
CA ARG A 18 -13.16 -5.53 -13.83
C ARG A 18 -14.23 -4.94 -14.76
N GLN A 19 -15.39 -5.59 -14.88
CA GLN A 19 -16.52 -5.03 -15.64
C GLN A 19 -17.06 -3.73 -15.05
N GLY A 20 -17.07 -3.60 -13.72
CA GLY A 20 -17.40 -2.34 -13.05
C GLY A 20 -16.40 -1.23 -13.36
N LEU A 21 -15.10 -1.53 -13.23
CA LEU A 21 -14.01 -0.59 -13.50
C LEU A 21 -13.95 -0.13 -14.96
N ALA A 22 -14.35 -0.98 -15.91
CA ALA A 22 -14.42 -0.61 -17.33
C ALA A 22 -15.43 0.52 -17.64
N LYS A 23 -16.28 0.90 -16.68
CA LYS A 23 -17.24 2.00 -16.82
C LYS A 23 -16.64 3.39 -16.52
N VAL A 24 -15.40 3.45 -16.04
CA VAL A 24 -14.67 4.70 -15.73
C VAL A 24 -13.34 4.73 -16.50
N PRO A 25 -13.38 4.76 -17.85
CA PRO A 25 -12.19 4.63 -18.70
C PRO A 25 -11.18 5.77 -18.55
N GLU A 26 -11.55 6.86 -17.89
CA GLU A 26 -10.69 8.02 -17.63
C GLU A 26 -9.66 7.76 -16.53
N VAL A 27 -9.82 6.68 -15.76
CA VAL A 27 -8.92 6.30 -14.67
C VAL A 27 -8.25 4.97 -14.99
N GLU A 28 -6.92 4.95 -14.95
CA GLU A 28 -6.14 3.72 -15.06
C GLU A 28 -6.21 2.95 -13.73
N VAL A 29 -6.71 1.70 -13.76
CA VAL A 29 -6.91 0.89 -12.55
C VAL A 29 -6.27 -0.49 -12.67
N ALA A 30 -5.32 -0.75 -11.77
CA ALA A 30 -4.77 -2.08 -11.51
C ALA A 30 -5.26 -2.62 -10.17
N LEU A 31 -5.27 -3.94 -10.01
CA LEU A 31 -5.74 -4.60 -8.80
C LEU A 31 -4.58 -5.23 -8.03
N ILE A 32 -4.62 -5.10 -6.71
CA ILE A 32 -3.79 -5.82 -5.76
C ILE A 32 -4.74 -6.65 -4.91
N ALA A 33 -4.47 -7.95 -4.80
CA ALA A 33 -5.32 -8.86 -4.04
C ALA A 33 -4.64 -9.23 -2.72
N ASP A 34 -5.31 -8.96 -1.61
CA ASP A 34 -4.76 -9.24 -0.30
C ASP A 34 -4.95 -10.70 0.11
N LEU A 35 -3.86 -11.28 0.61
CA LEU A 35 -3.90 -12.49 1.42
C LEU A 35 -4.29 -12.07 2.84
N THR A 36 -5.47 -12.47 3.30
CA THR A 36 -5.92 -12.16 4.67
C THR A 36 -5.21 -13.08 5.67
N ARG A 37 -4.30 -12.51 6.47
CA ARG A 37 -3.42 -13.27 7.37
C ARG A 37 -4.16 -14.06 8.44
N ASP A 38 -5.36 -13.62 8.84
CA ASP A 38 -6.21 -14.26 9.84
C ASP A 38 -6.62 -15.70 9.49
N PHE A 39 -6.59 -16.07 8.21
CA PHE A 39 -6.88 -17.43 7.77
C PHE A 39 -5.64 -18.35 7.73
N GLY A 40 -4.47 -17.82 8.08
CA GLY A 40 -3.22 -18.56 8.18
C GLY A 40 -2.52 -18.82 6.83
N PRO A 41 -1.26 -19.27 6.88
CA PRO A 41 -0.39 -19.36 5.71
C PRO A 41 -0.80 -20.45 4.71
N GLU A 42 -1.39 -21.55 5.17
CA GLU A 42 -1.90 -22.61 4.29
C GLU A 42 -3.05 -22.10 3.42
N GLN A 43 -3.99 -21.35 4.01
CA GLN A 43 -5.07 -20.73 3.25
C GLN A 43 -4.55 -19.66 2.29
N ALA A 44 -3.50 -18.93 2.67
CA ALA A 44 -2.88 -17.93 1.81
C ALA A 44 -2.36 -18.54 0.50
N ILE A 45 -1.82 -19.77 0.52
CA ILE A 45 -1.41 -20.50 -0.68
C ILE A 45 -2.60 -20.85 -1.59
N VAL A 46 -3.71 -21.31 -1.01
CA VAL A 46 -4.93 -21.62 -1.77
C VAL A 46 -5.48 -20.35 -2.42
N THR A 47 -5.59 -19.27 -1.65
CA THR A 47 -6.08 -17.98 -2.15
C THR A 47 -5.15 -17.40 -3.23
N LEU A 48 -3.83 -17.55 -3.10
CA LEU A 48 -2.88 -17.16 -4.14
C LEU A 48 -3.12 -17.92 -5.46
N ALA A 49 -3.40 -19.22 -5.41
CA ALA A 49 -3.71 -20.00 -6.61
C ALA A 49 -4.97 -19.49 -7.32
N GLU A 50 -6.02 -19.19 -6.55
CA GLU A 50 -7.26 -18.60 -7.08
C GLU A 50 -7.03 -17.21 -7.68
N ILE A 51 -6.22 -16.37 -7.03
CA ILE A 51 -5.80 -15.06 -7.55
C ILE A 51 -5.06 -15.22 -8.88
N ASN A 52 -4.18 -16.22 -8.99
CA ASN A 52 -3.43 -16.49 -10.21
C ASN A 52 -4.33 -16.91 -11.38
N GLU A 53 -5.36 -17.72 -11.12
CA GLU A 53 -6.37 -18.06 -12.14
C GLU A 53 -7.14 -16.82 -12.62
N ALA A 54 -7.37 -15.85 -11.73
CA ALA A 54 -8.04 -14.59 -12.03
C ALA A 54 -7.12 -13.47 -12.54
N ARG A 55 -5.83 -13.73 -12.78
CA ARG A 55 -4.83 -12.70 -13.12
C ARG A 55 -5.21 -11.85 -14.33
N GLY A 56 -5.87 -12.46 -15.32
CA GLY A 56 -6.37 -11.78 -16.53
C GLY A 56 -7.37 -10.65 -16.25
N CYS A 57 -7.92 -10.55 -15.03
CA CYS A 57 -8.77 -9.44 -14.59
C CYS A 57 -7.96 -8.19 -14.18
N GLY A 58 -6.66 -8.14 -14.51
CA GLY A 58 -5.78 -7.00 -14.25
C GLY A 58 -5.27 -6.95 -12.81
N ILE A 59 -5.05 -8.12 -12.21
CA ILE A 59 -4.38 -8.26 -10.92
C ILE A 59 -2.87 -8.28 -11.19
N ILE A 60 -2.14 -7.34 -10.60
CA ILE A 60 -0.71 -7.16 -10.85
C ILE A 60 0.17 -7.53 -9.66
N GLY A 61 -0.42 -7.64 -8.47
CA GLY A 61 0.30 -7.97 -7.27
C GLY A 61 -0.60 -8.52 -6.17
N ILE A 62 0.07 -8.91 -5.09
CA ILE A 62 -0.56 -9.38 -3.86
C ILE A 62 -0.12 -8.53 -2.68
N GLY A 63 -1.03 -8.39 -1.71
CA GLY A 63 -0.76 -7.81 -0.41
C GLY A 63 -0.93 -8.82 0.73
N LEU A 64 -0.64 -8.38 1.95
CA LEU A 64 -0.95 -9.11 3.19
C LEU A 64 -1.62 -8.14 4.15
N GLY A 65 -2.90 -8.36 4.44
CA GLY A 65 -3.70 -7.54 5.36
C GLY A 65 -4.26 -8.38 6.51
N GLY A 66 -4.96 -7.75 7.46
CA GLY A 66 -5.56 -8.41 8.62
C GLY A 66 -4.77 -8.27 9.93
N SER A 67 -5.00 -9.15 10.91
CA SER A 67 -4.50 -9.01 12.29
C SER A 67 -2.97 -9.16 12.42
N GLU A 68 -2.24 -8.06 12.20
CA GLU A 68 -0.77 -8.06 12.08
C GLU A 68 -0.06 -8.67 13.29
N GLN A 69 -0.45 -8.28 14.51
CA GLN A 69 0.21 -8.74 15.74
C GLN A 69 0.08 -10.25 16.00
N ASN A 70 -0.93 -10.89 15.40
CA ASN A 70 -1.20 -12.32 15.60
C ASN A 70 -0.54 -13.20 14.53
N PHE A 71 -0.25 -12.63 13.36
CA PHE A 71 0.21 -13.35 12.18
C PHE A 71 1.39 -12.59 11.55
N PRO A 72 2.61 -12.78 12.10
CA PRO A 72 3.78 -12.05 11.64
C PRO A 72 4.14 -12.43 10.19
N PRO A 73 4.81 -11.52 9.45
CA PRO A 73 5.18 -11.72 8.05
C PRO A 73 5.88 -13.05 7.76
N GLU A 74 6.76 -13.50 8.66
CA GLU A 74 7.56 -14.72 8.53
C GLU A 74 6.72 -15.95 8.13
N LEU A 75 5.50 -16.06 8.66
CA LEU A 75 4.61 -17.20 8.40
C LEU A 75 4.23 -17.33 6.92
N PHE A 76 4.22 -16.22 6.18
CA PHE A 76 3.75 -16.14 4.78
C PHE A 76 4.88 -16.16 3.76
N THR A 77 6.13 -16.39 4.19
CA THR A 77 7.32 -16.42 3.32
C THR A 77 7.11 -17.32 2.10
N HIS A 78 6.61 -18.54 2.30
CA HIS A 78 6.36 -19.48 1.20
C HIS A 78 5.32 -18.95 0.20
N ALA A 79 4.23 -18.32 0.68
CA ALA A 79 3.23 -17.75 -0.21
C ALA A 79 3.80 -16.59 -1.06
N TYR A 80 4.61 -15.74 -0.45
CA TYR A 80 5.28 -14.65 -1.16
C TYR A 80 6.34 -15.14 -2.15
N ASP A 81 7.09 -16.18 -1.79
CA ASP A 81 8.03 -16.84 -2.71
C ASP A 81 7.28 -17.33 -3.97
N ARG A 82 6.17 -18.04 -3.77
CA ARG A 82 5.31 -18.51 -4.87
C ARG A 82 4.71 -17.37 -5.69
N ALA A 83 4.24 -16.31 -5.05
CA ALA A 83 3.67 -15.16 -5.75
C ALA A 83 4.69 -14.52 -6.71
N ARG A 84 5.94 -14.38 -6.26
CA ARG A 84 7.03 -13.84 -7.10
C ARG A 84 7.45 -14.82 -8.20
N GLU A 85 7.45 -16.13 -7.95
CA GLU A 85 7.63 -17.15 -9.02
C GLU A 85 6.55 -17.05 -10.10
N MET A 86 5.31 -16.71 -9.72
CA MET A 86 4.21 -16.44 -10.65
C MET A 86 4.32 -15.06 -11.32
N GLY A 87 5.26 -14.21 -10.90
CA GLY A 87 5.47 -12.88 -11.44
C GLY A 87 4.53 -11.81 -10.90
N PHE A 88 3.93 -12.02 -9.73
CA PHE A 88 3.23 -10.97 -8.99
C PHE A 88 4.20 -10.03 -8.31
N ARG A 89 3.82 -8.75 -8.27
CA ARG A 89 4.42 -7.75 -7.40
C ARG A 89 3.95 -7.93 -5.96
N THR A 90 4.72 -7.45 -4.99
CA THR A 90 4.42 -7.71 -3.57
C THR A 90 4.44 -6.44 -2.72
N THR A 91 3.38 -6.20 -1.96
CA THR A 91 3.31 -5.23 -0.85
C THR A 91 2.86 -5.98 0.40
N ALA A 92 3.03 -5.44 1.60
CA ALA A 92 2.50 -6.04 2.82
C ALA A 92 2.18 -4.97 3.86
N HIS A 93 1.03 -5.07 4.56
CA HIS A 93 0.80 -4.26 5.75
C HIS A 93 1.80 -4.68 6.82
N ALA A 94 2.62 -3.73 7.26
CA ALA A 94 3.59 -3.97 8.31
C ALA A 94 3.92 -2.67 9.05
N GLY A 95 4.20 -2.78 10.36
CA GLY A 95 4.48 -1.62 11.20
C GLY A 95 3.25 -0.75 11.45
N GLU A 96 2.04 -1.32 11.44
CA GLU A 96 0.82 -0.62 11.82
C GLU A 96 0.38 -1.05 13.23
N ALA A 97 -0.11 -2.27 13.37
CA ALA A 97 -0.53 -2.85 14.64
C ALA A 97 0.62 -3.62 15.33
N ALA A 98 1.64 -4.06 14.59
CA ALA A 98 2.91 -4.56 15.14
C ALA A 98 4.06 -3.54 14.96
N GLY A 99 5.21 -3.79 15.58
CA GLY A 99 6.32 -2.83 15.64
C GLY A 99 7.24 -2.89 14.41
N ALA A 100 8.40 -2.23 14.53
CA ALA A 100 9.44 -2.22 13.50
C ALA A 100 9.91 -3.63 13.08
N GLU A 101 9.80 -4.63 13.95
CA GLU A 101 10.15 -6.02 13.64
C GLU A 101 9.29 -6.59 12.50
N SER A 102 8.02 -6.20 12.43
CA SER A 102 7.12 -6.63 11.35
C SER A 102 7.53 -6.00 10.02
N VAL A 103 7.94 -4.72 10.01
CA VAL A 103 8.48 -4.08 8.81
C VAL A 103 9.74 -4.80 8.33
N TRP A 104 10.65 -5.14 9.24
CA TRP A 104 11.81 -5.96 8.89
C TRP A 104 11.43 -7.34 8.35
N GLY A 105 10.42 -7.99 8.91
CA GLY A 105 9.88 -9.26 8.42
C GLY A 105 9.36 -9.13 6.99
N ALA A 106 8.56 -8.10 6.71
CA ALA A 106 8.05 -7.81 5.38
C ALA A 106 9.19 -7.55 4.36
N ILE A 107 10.20 -6.76 4.73
CA ILE A 107 11.34 -6.48 3.86
C ILE A 107 12.20 -7.73 3.64
N ARG A 108 12.60 -8.42 4.71
CA ARG A 108 13.63 -9.48 4.63
C ARG A 108 13.08 -10.84 4.27
N ARG A 109 11.88 -11.17 4.74
CA ARG A 109 11.25 -12.49 4.55
C ARG A 109 10.30 -12.48 3.37
N LEU A 110 9.40 -11.50 3.34
CA LEU A 110 8.43 -11.40 2.25
C LEU A 110 9.03 -10.77 0.99
N LYS A 111 10.16 -10.04 1.12
CA LYS A 111 10.77 -9.26 0.03
C LYS A 111 9.75 -8.32 -0.60
N ALA A 112 8.92 -7.72 0.24
CA ALA A 112 7.90 -6.78 -0.19
C ALA A 112 8.57 -5.57 -0.88
N GLU A 113 8.05 -5.20 -2.04
CA GLU A 113 8.54 -4.06 -2.83
C GLU A 113 8.04 -2.73 -2.24
N ARG A 114 6.96 -2.76 -1.46
CA ARG A 114 6.34 -1.63 -0.75
C ARG A 114 5.81 -2.11 0.60
N ILE A 115 5.67 -1.19 1.55
CA ILE A 115 5.13 -1.47 2.89
C ILE A 115 3.85 -0.66 3.09
N GLY A 116 2.76 -1.37 3.35
CA GLY A 116 1.50 -0.80 3.83
C GLY A 116 1.71 -0.19 5.20
N HIS A 117 1.42 1.11 5.35
CA HIS A 117 1.69 1.92 6.54
C HIS A 117 3.17 2.11 6.87
N GLY A 118 3.80 1.21 7.65
CA GLY A 118 5.14 1.42 8.20
C GLY A 118 5.22 2.51 9.28
N VAL A 119 4.09 2.90 9.88
CA VAL A 119 3.98 3.98 10.89
C VAL A 119 4.88 3.74 12.09
N ARG A 120 5.03 2.51 12.53
CA ARG A 120 5.84 2.13 13.70
C ARG A 120 7.32 1.87 13.37
N SER A 121 7.77 2.18 12.14
CA SER A 121 9.19 2.12 11.79
C SER A 121 10.07 3.02 12.68
N ARG A 122 9.50 4.09 13.26
CA ARG A 122 10.14 5.03 14.20
C ARG A 122 10.69 4.40 15.47
N GLU A 123 10.31 3.16 15.75
CA GLU A 123 10.76 2.40 16.91
C GLU A 123 12.17 1.82 16.73
N ASP A 124 12.71 1.86 15.50
CA ASP A 124 14.05 1.36 15.16
C ASP A 124 14.78 2.32 14.21
N GLU A 125 15.80 3.01 14.71
CA GLU A 125 16.62 3.93 13.92
C GLU A 125 17.33 3.24 12.74
N ALA A 126 17.78 1.98 12.91
CA ALA A 126 18.44 1.25 11.83
C ALA A 126 17.46 0.90 10.70
N LEU A 127 16.18 0.73 11.02
CA LEU A 127 15.13 0.56 10.01
C LEU A 127 14.87 1.87 9.27
N LEU A 128 14.81 3.01 9.96
CA LEU A 128 14.65 4.31 9.30
C LEU A 128 15.79 4.61 8.33
N ASP A 129 17.03 4.35 8.74
CA ASP A 129 18.22 4.52 7.89
C ASP A 129 18.13 3.61 6.65
N HIS A 130 17.77 2.33 6.86
CA HIS A 130 17.60 1.39 5.75
C HIS A 130 16.50 1.80 4.78
N LEU A 131 15.37 2.29 5.26
CA LEU A 131 14.25 2.75 4.43
C LEU A 131 14.63 3.99 3.61
N ALA A 132 15.41 4.91 4.17
CA ALA A 132 15.93 6.07 3.45
C ALA A 132 16.92 5.66 2.35
N GLU A 133 17.84 4.75 2.66
CA GLU A 133 18.85 4.25 1.71
C GLU A 133 18.24 3.41 0.58
N SER A 134 17.36 2.48 0.92
CA SER A 134 16.76 1.53 -0.04
C SER A 134 15.62 2.13 -0.85
N ARG A 135 15.06 3.26 -0.39
CA ARG A 135 13.89 3.92 -0.98
C ARG A 135 12.67 2.99 -1.13
N ILE A 136 12.53 2.00 -0.24
CA ILE A 136 11.31 1.17 -0.20
C ILE A 136 10.13 2.08 0.17
N PRO A 137 9.08 2.16 -0.67
CA PRO A 137 7.95 3.05 -0.40
C PRO A 137 7.17 2.62 0.84
N LEU A 138 6.89 3.59 1.72
CA LEU A 138 5.88 3.47 2.76
C LEU A 138 4.55 4.05 2.26
N GLU A 139 3.52 3.21 2.19
CA GLU A 139 2.16 3.55 1.79
C GLU A 139 1.41 4.11 3.01
N MET A 140 1.65 5.39 3.33
CA MET A 140 1.13 6.00 4.55
C MET A 140 -0.36 6.34 4.42
N CYS A 141 -1.12 6.17 5.50
CA CYS A 141 -2.55 6.47 5.56
C CYS A 141 -2.88 7.33 6.81
N PRO A 142 -2.45 8.60 6.86
CA PRO A 142 -2.46 9.39 8.09
C PRO A 142 -3.79 9.44 8.83
N TYR A 143 -4.91 9.66 8.12
CA TYR A 143 -6.22 9.70 8.78
C TYR A 143 -6.67 8.32 9.26
N SER A 144 -6.46 7.27 8.47
CA SER A 144 -6.73 5.87 8.88
C SER A 144 -6.00 5.55 10.18
N ASN A 145 -4.71 5.88 10.27
CA ASN A 145 -3.90 5.57 11.45
C ASN A 145 -4.37 6.27 12.74
N VAL A 146 -5.07 7.41 12.61
CA VAL A 146 -5.76 8.05 13.75
C VAL A 146 -7.07 7.32 14.06
N CYS A 147 -7.86 6.98 13.04
CA CYS A 147 -9.12 6.24 13.21
C CYS A 147 -8.94 4.84 13.82
N THR A 148 -7.85 4.15 13.48
CA THR A 148 -7.48 2.84 14.03
C THR A 148 -6.74 2.93 15.37
N GLN A 149 -6.51 4.15 15.88
CA GLN A 149 -5.82 4.42 17.14
C GLN A 149 -4.36 3.91 17.19
N VAL A 150 -3.76 3.70 16.02
CA VAL A 150 -2.32 3.40 15.90
C VAL A 150 -1.49 4.65 16.23
N VAL A 151 -2.05 5.83 15.94
CA VAL A 151 -1.51 7.13 16.34
C VAL A 151 -2.60 7.90 17.09
N ASP A 152 -2.25 8.48 18.25
CA ASP A 152 -3.22 9.14 19.14
C ASP A 152 -3.88 10.38 18.51
N SER A 153 -3.13 11.14 17.71
CA SER A 153 -3.65 12.31 16.99
C SER A 153 -2.86 12.55 15.72
N ILE A 154 -3.44 13.31 14.80
CA ILE A 154 -2.77 13.60 13.53
C ILE A 154 -1.43 14.29 13.76
N GLU A 155 -1.32 15.22 14.70
CA GLU A 155 -0.08 15.95 15.02
C GLU A 155 1.08 15.04 15.43
N GLN A 156 0.79 13.83 15.90
CA GLN A 156 1.80 12.85 16.30
C GLN A 156 2.18 11.87 15.18
N HIS A 157 1.60 12.01 14.00
CA HIS A 157 1.84 11.12 12.88
C HIS A 157 3.27 11.29 12.34
N PRO A 158 4.03 10.19 12.14
CA PRO A 158 5.47 10.29 11.87
C PRO A 158 5.84 10.64 10.42
N ILE A 159 4.86 10.70 9.52
CA ILE A 159 5.10 10.88 8.08
C ILE A 159 5.99 12.09 7.73
N LYS A 160 5.84 13.24 8.41
CA LYS A 160 6.71 14.40 8.14
C LYS A 160 8.17 14.08 8.50
N ASN A 161 8.39 13.43 9.64
CA ASN A 161 9.73 13.03 10.06
C ASN A 161 10.35 12.02 9.08
N TYR A 162 9.57 11.07 8.57
CA TYR A 162 10.04 10.11 7.58
C TYR A 162 10.41 10.79 6.27
N PHE A 163 9.53 11.66 5.77
CA PHE A 163 9.80 12.46 4.57
C PHE A 163 11.08 13.29 4.72
N ASP A 164 11.27 13.97 5.87
CA ASP A 164 12.44 14.81 6.14
C ASP A 164 13.75 14.02 6.26
N ARG A 165 13.66 12.74 6.63
CA ARG A 165 14.78 11.79 6.61
C ARG A 165 15.09 11.24 5.21
N GLY A 166 14.32 11.61 4.18
CA GLY A 166 14.48 11.11 2.82
C GLY A 166 13.84 9.74 2.58
N ILE A 167 13.04 9.23 3.52
CA ILE A 167 12.27 8.01 3.32
C ILE A 167 11.20 8.28 2.28
N MET A 168 11.06 7.37 1.31
CA MET A 168 10.02 7.48 0.29
C MET A 168 8.65 7.19 0.93
N VAL A 169 7.88 8.24 1.17
CA VAL A 169 6.49 8.12 1.62
C VAL A 169 5.53 8.45 0.47
N THR A 170 4.44 7.70 0.39
CA THR A 170 3.24 8.02 -0.40
C THR A 170 2.06 8.25 0.55
N VAL A 171 0.98 8.83 0.04
CA VAL A 171 -0.23 9.11 0.84
C VAL A 171 -1.44 8.48 0.19
N ASN A 172 -2.21 7.76 1.00
CA ASN A 172 -3.32 6.91 0.57
C ASN A 172 -4.50 7.04 1.54
N THR A 173 -5.70 6.69 1.09
CA THR A 173 -6.92 6.83 1.89
C THR A 173 -7.22 5.64 2.79
N ASP A 174 -6.62 4.48 2.49
CA ASP A 174 -6.97 3.19 3.07
C ASP A 174 -8.42 2.79 2.72
N ASP A 175 -9.34 2.77 3.69
CA ASP A 175 -10.77 2.48 3.50
C ASP A 175 -11.65 3.75 3.51
N PRO A 176 -11.75 4.50 2.39
CA PRO A 176 -12.42 5.80 2.39
C PRO A 176 -13.90 5.76 2.72
N LEU A 177 -14.57 4.64 2.43
CA LEU A 177 -15.97 4.45 2.82
C LEU A 177 -16.12 4.24 4.33
N MET A 178 -15.16 3.55 4.96
CA MET A 178 -15.18 3.26 6.39
C MET A 178 -14.81 4.50 7.21
N PHE A 179 -13.77 5.23 6.80
CA PHE A 179 -13.26 6.39 7.54
C PHE A 179 -13.92 7.71 7.13
N GLY A 180 -14.56 7.79 5.96
CA GLY A 180 -15.19 9.01 5.47
C GLY A 180 -14.20 10.09 5.04
N ASN A 181 -12.99 9.71 4.62
CA ASN A 181 -11.96 10.59 4.08
C ASN A 181 -11.91 10.54 2.54
N THR A 182 -11.10 11.44 1.96
CA THR A 182 -10.80 11.49 0.52
C THR A 182 -9.31 11.71 0.33
N LEU A 183 -8.77 11.35 -0.83
CA LEU A 183 -7.34 11.56 -1.12
C LEU A 183 -6.95 13.04 -1.08
N SER A 184 -7.81 13.94 -1.59
CA SER A 184 -7.63 15.38 -1.46
C SER A 184 -7.67 15.85 0.01
N GLY A 185 -8.47 15.19 0.85
CA GLY A 185 -8.51 15.39 2.29
C GLY A 185 -7.20 15.00 2.97
N GLU A 186 -6.58 13.88 2.58
CA GLU A 186 -5.26 13.47 3.08
C GLU A 186 -4.17 14.50 2.72
N TYR A 187 -4.12 14.97 1.48
CA TYR A 187 -3.14 15.99 1.07
C TYR A 187 -3.32 17.31 1.81
N ARG A 188 -4.57 17.74 1.98
CA ARG A 188 -4.89 18.93 2.79
C ARG A 188 -4.45 18.73 4.25
N LEU A 189 -4.63 17.54 4.80
CA LEU A 189 -4.20 17.18 6.15
C LEU A 189 -2.69 17.29 6.32
N LEU A 190 -1.90 16.83 5.33
CA LEU A 190 -0.45 16.99 5.34
C LEU A 190 -0.04 18.46 5.47
N HIS A 191 -0.65 19.32 4.66
CA HIS A 191 -0.32 20.74 4.62
C HIS A 191 -0.78 21.49 5.89
N GLU A 192 -2.06 21.35 6.24
CA GLU A 192 -2.68 22.15 7.29
C GLU A 192 -2.27 21.70 8.71
N ARG A 193 -1.89 20.43 8.90
CA ARG A 193 -1.71 19.83 10.23
C ARG A 193 -0.37 19.17 10.48
N LEU A 194 0.34 18.77 9.43
CA LEU A 194 1.63 18.07 9.55
C LEU A 194 2.82 18.89 9.06
N GLY A 195 2.59 20.15 8.68
CA GLY A 195 3.64 21.10 8.34
C GLY A 195 4.33 20.81 7.01
N PHE A 196 3.70 20.06 6.10
CA PHE A 196 4.17 19.96 4.72
C PHE A 196 3.94 21.28 4.01
N SER A 197 4.94 21.79 3.31
CA SER A 197 4.78 22.84 2.30
C SER A 197 4.06 22.29 1.07
N GLN A 198 3.57 23.17 0.20
CA GLN A 198 2.93 22.76 -1.05
C GLN A 198 3.91 21.98 -1.95
N ASP A 199 5.18 22.38 -1.99
CA ASP A 199 6.20 21.69 -2.78
C ASP A 199 6.51 20.29 -2.23
N GLU A 200 6.49 20.12 -0.90
CA GLU A 200 6.62 18.78 -0.30
C GLU A 200 5.38 17.92 -0.58
N VAL A 201 4.16 18.49 -0.58
CA VAL A 201 2.95 17.76 -0.99
C VAL A 201 3.04 17.33 -2.46
N ARG A 202 3.51 18.20 -3.35
CA ARG A 202 3.79 17.88 -4.76
C ARG A 202 4.80 16.74 -4.88
N GLN A 203 5.87 16.76 -4.07
CA GLN A 203 6.83 15.67 -4.04
C GLN A 203 6.21 14.36 -3.56
N VAL A 204 5.33 14.37 -2.55
CA VAL A 204 4.61 13.17 -2.10
C VAL A 204 3.70 12.60 -3.20
N ILE A 205 3.06 13.45 -4.01
CA ILE A 205 2.29 13.02 -5.18
C ILE A 205 3.21 12.32 -6.20
N LEU A 206 4.37 12.91 -6.50
CA LEU A 206 5.34 12.30 -7.42
C LEU A 206 5.96 11.01 -6.87
N ASN A 207 6.17 10.91 -5.56
CA ASN A 207 6.56 9.65 -4.92
C ASN A 207 5.51 8.56 -5.18
N GLY A 208 4.22 8.93 -5.17
CA GLY A 208 3.12 8.03 -5.53
C GLY A 208 3.26 7.48 -6.95
N VAL A 209 3.61 8.33 -7.91
CA VAL A 209 3.88 7.92 -9.31
C VAL A 209 5.11 7.00 -9.41
N GLU A 210 6.21 7.37 -8.74
CA GLU A 210 7.46 6.59 -8.71
C GLU A 210 7.24 5.19 -8.12
N ALA A 211 6.46 5.11 -7.04
CA ALA A 211 6.13 3.89 -6.31
C ALA A 211 5.07 3.00 -6.99
N THR A 212 4.49 3.41 -8.11
CA THR A 212 3.60 2.52 -8.88
C THR A 212 4.38 1.32 -9.44
N TRP A 213 3.67 0.24 -9.75
CA TRP A 213 4.24 -0.89 -10.51
C TRP A 213 3.98 -0.77 -12.02
N LEU A 214 3.67 0.44 -12.50
CA LEU A 214 3.50 0.72 -13.91
C LEU A 214 4.85 0.66 -14.64
N PRO A 215 4.84 0.45 -15.97
CA PRO A 215 6.04 0.62 -16.80
C PRO A 215 6.67 2.01 -16.66
N GLU A 216 8.00 2.10 -16.77
CA GLU A 216 8.78 3.34 -16.55
C GLU A 216 8.49 4.46 -17.56
N ASP A 217 8.09 4.12 -18.79
CA ASP A 217 7.52 5.06 -19.74
C ASP A 217 6.20 5.66 -19.24
N ARG A 218 5.27 4.81 -18.78
CA ARG A 218 3.99 5.29 -18.24
C ARG A 218 4.16 6.15 -16.98
N LYS A 219 5.09 5.80 -16.09
CA LYS A 219 5.43 6.64 -14.93
C LYS A 219 5.93 8.03 -15.34
N ARG A 220 6.79 8.10 -16.36
CA ARG A 220 7.31 9.39 -16.88
C ARG A 220 6.21 10.22 -17.51
N GLU A 221 5.29 9.60 -18.22
CA GLU A 221 4.10 10.27 -18.76
C GLU A 221 3.24 10.85 -17.63
N LEU A 222 2.87 10.04 -16.63
CA LEU A 222 2.10 10.50 -15.47
C LEU A 222 2.78 11.64 -14.71
N ALA A 223 4.09 11.54 -14.47
CA ALA A 223 4.85 12.62 -13.83
C ALA A 223 4.84 13.91 -14.68
N THR A 224 4.90 13.79 -16.00
CA THR A 224 4.79 14.93 -16.93
C THR A 224 3.39 15.53 -16.91
N GLU A 225 2.34 14.70 -16.91
CA GLU A 225 0.95 15.13 -16.80
C GLU A 225 0.76 15.99 -15.52
N PHE A 226 1.20 15.51 -14.36
CA PHE A 226 1.16 16.28 -13.12
C PHE A 226 1.95 17.58 -13.19
N THR A 227 3.22 17.52 -13.60
CA THR A 227 4.12 18.69 -13.56
C THR A 227 3.82 19.75 -14.63
N SER A 228 3.08 19.38 -15.67
CA SER A 228 2.63 20.30 -16.73
C SER A 228 1.29 20.96 -16.44
N ASP A 229 0.53 20.50 -15.43
CA ASP A 229 -0.74 21.10 -15.06
C ASP A 229 -0.52 22.53 -14.52
N PRO A 230 -1.30 23.54 -14.97
CA PRO A 230 -1.18 24.91 -14.45
C PRO A 230 -1.34 25.02 -12.92
N ALA A 231 -2.15 24.15 -12.31
CA ALA A 231 -2.34 24.08 -10.86
C ALA A 231 -1.12 23.48 -10.12
N TRP A 232 -0.19 22.85 -10.84
CA TRP A 232 1.06 22.36 -10.26
C TRP A 232 2.07 23.48 -10.02
N VAL A 233 2.07 24.54 -10.83
CA VAL A 233 3.05 25.63 -10.76
C VAL A 233 2.55 26.81 -9.93
N GLY A 234 1.23 27.01 -9.86
CA GLY A 234 0.56 28.09 -9.10
C GLY A 234 0.36 27.80 -7.62
#